data_AF-A0A1M4UFH5-F1
#
_entry.id   AF-A0A1M4UFH5-F1
#
_cell.length_a   1.000
_cell.length_b   1.000
_cell.length_c   1.000
_cell.angle_alpha   90.00
_cell.angle_beta   90.00
_cell.angle_gamma   90.00
#
_symmetry.space_group_name_H-M   'P 1'
#
loop_
_entity.id
_entity.type
_entity.pdbx_description
1 polymer ?
#
loop_
_entity_poly.entity_id
_entity_poly.type
_entity_poly.pdbx_seq_one_letter_code
_entity_poly.pdbx_strand_id
1 'polypeptide(L)'
;MKNILVRSLVLFIVMSLLNAQLADWTGRFFTQSGVQFGMLSASIIVASLIITVIAWVTILLFRKSYDTIWKMAVLFEVLYLLMLLLSGTNPFAYFAETSDVHLTNLLLYVNSIGIFLLICLFDLIYSKIIRTKIKN
;
A
#
# COMPACT_ATOMS: atom_id res chain seq x y z
N MET A 1 11.18 6.28 21.49
CA MET A 1 12.06 5.69 20.45
C MET A 1 11.48 4.40 19.86
N LYS A 2 11.22 3.35 20.65
CA LYS A 2 10.66 2.07 20.14
C LYS A 2 9.29 2.21 19.46
N ASN A 3 8.38 3.03 20.01
CA ASN A 3 7.01 3.08 19.50
C ASN A 3 6.86 3.57 18.06
N ILE A 4 7.61 4.59 17.62
CA ILE A 4 7.45 5.13 16.25
C ILE A 4 7.98 4.15 15.20
N LEU A 5 9.18 3.60 15.41
CA LEU A 5 9.77 2.66 14.45
C LEU A 5 9.02 1.34 14.39
N VAL A 6 8.54 0.84 15.54
CA VAL A 6 7.71 -0.37 15.57
C VAL A 6 6.36 -0.11 14.92
N ARG A 7 5.74 1.05 15.20
CA ARG A 7 4.45 1.44 14.60
C ARG A 7 4.56 1.60 13.08
N SER A 8 5.63 2.23 12.59
CA SER A 8 5.86 2.35 11.14
C SER A 8 6.09 0.99 10.49
N LEU A 9 6.87 0.12 11.13
CA LEU A 9 7.12 -1.24 10.63
C LEU A 9 5.81 -2.05 10.52
N VAL A 10 5.00 -2.03 11.58
CA VAL A 10 3.69 -2.70 11.58
C VAL A 10 2.78 -2.14 10.49
N LEU A 11 2.75 -0.81 10.33
CA LEU A 11 1.95 -0.17 9.29
C LEU A 11 2.40 -0.59 7.89
N PHE A 12 3.70 -0.63 7.62
CA PHE A 12 4.24 -1.06 6.33
C PHE A 12 3.94 -2.54 6.06
N ILE A 13 4.06 -3.41 7.06
CA ILE A 13 3.67 -4.83 6.92
C ILE A 13 2.19 -4.95 6.57
N VAL A 14 1.31 -4.24 7.29
CA VAL A 14 -0.13 -4.28 7.02
C VAL A 14 -0.45 -3.77 5.61
N MET A 15 0.14 -2.64 5.20
CA MET A 15 -0.03 -2.11 3.84
C MET A 15 0.46 -3.06 2.76
N SER A 16 1.61 -3.70 2.98
CA SER A 16 2.20 -4.66 2.05
C SER A 16 1.30 -5.88 1.87
N LEU A 17 0.81 -6.45 2.98
CA LEU A 17 -0.05 -7.63 2.98
C LEU A 17 -1.40 -7.33 2.34
N LEU A 18 -2.02 -6.19 2.66
CA LEU A 18 -3.28 -5.79 2.05
C LEU A 18 -3.13 -5.60 0.54
N ASN A 19 -2.06 -4.93 0.08
CA ASN A 19 -1.81 -4.73 -1.35
C ASN A 19 -1.58 -6.05 -2.08
N ALA A 20 -0.76 -6.94 -1.51
CA ALA A 20 -0.51 -8.26 -2.09
C ALA A 20 -1.79 -9.11 -2.15
N GLN A 21 -2.62 -9.07 -1.09
CA GLN A 21 -3.87 -9.83 -1.03
C GLN A 21 -4.90 -9.31 -2.03
N LEU A 22 -5.07 -7.99 -2.15
CA LEU A 22 -5.99 -7.42 -3.13
C LEU A 22 -5.53 -7.65 -4.56
N ALA A 23 -4.22 -7.65 -4.80
CA ALA A 23 -3.67 -8.00 -6.09
C ALA A 23 -3.92 -9.48 -6.45
N ASP A 24 -3.77 -10.39 -5.49
CA ASP A 24 -4.11 -11.81 -5.67
C ASP A 24 -5.61 -11.97 -5.96
N TRP A 25 -6.48 -11.25 -5.25
CA TRP A 25 -7.93 -11.27 -5.49
C TRP A 25 -8.30 -10.70 -6.84
N THR A 26 -7.76 -9.54 -7.21
CA THR A 26 -7.95 -8.94 -8.53
C THR A 26 -7.57 -9.94 -9.62
N GLY A 27 -6.46 -10.64 -9.41
CA GLY A 27 -6.04 -11.69 -10.31
C GLY A 27 -7.00 -12.86 -10.46
N ARG A 28 -7.55 -13.32 -9.34
CA ARG A 28 -8.53 -14.42 -9.32
C ARG A 28 -9.86 -14.01 -9.96
N PHE A 29 -10.30 -12.76 -9.82
CA PHE A 29 -11.60 -12.30 -10.33
C PHE A 29 -11.60 -12.05 -11.85
N PHE A 30 -10.48 -11.66 -12.46
CA PHE A 30 -10.43 -11.23 -13.86
C PHE A 30 -9.83 -12.26 -14.84
N THR A 31 -9.66 -13.53 -14.42
CA THR A 31 -9.31 -14.70 -15.27
C THR A 31 -8.05 -14.62 -16.14
N GLN A 32 -6.94 -15.17 -15.63
CA GLN A 32 -5.98 -15.96 -16.42
C GLN A 32 -5.50 -17.16 -15.58
N SER A 33 -5.48 -18.32 -16.20
CA SER A 33 -5.17 -19.63 -15.63
C SER A 33 -3.84 -19.69 -14.87
N GLY A 34 -3.94 -19.84 -13.55
CA GLY A 34 -3.18 -20.79 -12.72
C GLY A 34 -1.66 -20.63 -12.51
N VAL A 35 -0.90 -19.95 -13.38
CA VAL A 35 0.58 -20.01 -13.33
C VAL A 35 1.26 -18.63 -13.21
N GLN A 36 0.68 -17.54 -13.73
CA GLN A 36 1.28 -16.20 -13.65
C GLN A 36 0.88 -15.38 -12.41
N PHE A 37 -0.18 -15.74 -11.68
CA PHE A 37 -0.68 -14.92 -10.56
C PHE A 37 0.12 -15.01 -9.26
N GLY A 38 0.66 -16.18 -8.93
CA GLY A 38 1.59 -16.31 -7.81
C GLY A 38 2.80 -15.38 -7.99
N MET A 39 3.18 -15.07 -9.24
CA MET A 39 4.25 -14.12 -9.54
C MET A 39 3.84 -12.66 -9.30
N LEU A 40 2.57 -12.29 -9.48
CA LEU A 40 2.07 -10.92 -9.29
C LEU A 40 1.98 -10.56 -7.80
N SER A 41 1.40 -11.44 -6.97
CA SER A 41 1.36 -11.23 -5.52
C SER A 41 2.77 -11.28 -4.91
N ALA A 42 3.62 -12.21 -5.36
CA ALA A 42 5.02 -12.27 -4.94
C ALA A 42 5.82 -11.03 -5.35
N SER A 43 5.63 -10.52 -6.58
CA SER A 43 6.33 -9.31 -7.04
C SER A 43 5.91 -8.08 -6.24
N ILE A 44 4.63 -7.97 -5.87
CA ILE A 44 4.13 -6.91 -5.00
C ILE A 44 4.71 -7.01 -3.59
N ILE A 45 4.85 -8.21 -3.03
CA ILE A 45 5.51 -8.40 -1.74
C ILE A 45 6.97 -7.97 -1.80
N VAL A 46 7.71 -8.38 -2.84
CA VAL A 46 9.12 -8.00 -3.02
C VAL A 46 9.26 -6.49 -3.20
N ALA A 47 8.43 -5.87 -4.04
CA ALA A 47 8.39 -4.42 -4.21
C ALA A 47 8.09 -3.71 -2.89
N SER A 48 7.11 -4.21 -2.12
CA SER A 48 6.74 -3.65 -0.82
C SER A 48 7.85 -3.81 0.22
N LEU A 49 8.68 -4.85 0.14
CA LEU A 49 9.83 -5.04 1.01
C LEU A 49 10.92 -4.01 0.71
N ILE A 50 11.19 -3.73 -0.58
CA ILE A 50 12.10 -2.66 -1.00
C ILE A 50 11.59 -1.29 -0.50
N ILE A 51 10.29 -1.02 -0.71
CA ILE A 51 9.64 0.22 -0.24
C ILE A 51 9.74 0.33 1.28
N THR A 52 9.52 -0.76 2.01
CA THR A 52 9.61 -0.80 3.47
C THR A 52 11.01 -0.39 3.94
N VAL A 53 12.07 -0.90 3.30
CA VAL A 53 13.45 -0.53 3.64
C VAL A 53 13.69 0.96 3.36
N ILE A 54 13.31 1.45 2.18
CA ILE A 54 13.49 2.86 1.81
C ILE A 54 12.72 3.77 2.77
N ALA A 55 11.43 3.51 2.96
CA ALA A 55 10.56 4.29 3.83
C ALA A 55 11.05 4.28 5.29
N TRP A 56 11.55 3.14 5.76
CA TRP A 56 12.09 3.02 7.11
C TRP A 56 13.36 3.85 7.29
N VAL A 57 14.28 3.84 6.31
CA VAL A 57 15.46 4.72 6.29
C VAL A 57 15.04 6.19 6.25
N THR A 58 14.05 6.55 5.42
CA THR A 58 13.52 7.92 5.36
C THR A 58 12.94 8.37 6.71
N ILE A 59 12.16 7.52 7.38
CA ILE A 59 11.63 7.81 8.73
C ILE A 59 12.76 7.93 9.75
N LEU A 60 13.80 7.08 9.67
CA LEU A 60 14.96 7.14 10.55
C LEU A 60 15.72 8.46 10.44
N LEU A 61 15.82 9.03 9.25
CA LEU A 61 16.47 10.32 8.98
C LEU A 61 15.57 11.51 9.38
N PHE A 62 14.29 11.47 9.01
CA PHE A 62 13.35 12.59 9.17
C PHE A 62 12.31 12.35 10.27
N ARG A 63 12.74 11.80 11.42
CA ARG A 63 11.84 11.33 12.50
C ARG A 63 10.80 12.34 12.96
N LYS A 64 11.17 13.63 13.05
CA LYS A 64 10.26 14.69 13.50
C LYS A 64 9.12 14.96 12.51
N SER A 65 9.35 14.68 11.23
CA SER A 65 8.35 14.89 10.19
C SER A 65 7.34 13.75 10.13
N TYR A 66 7.69 12.54 10.57
CA TYR A 66 6.86 11.33 10.49
C TYR A 66 6.37 10.87 11.88
N ASP A 67 5.77 11.78 12.64
CA ASP A 67 5.24 11.52 13.98
C ASP A 67 3.84 10.88 13.99
N THR A 68 3.07 11.08 12.92
CA THR A 68 1.69 10.60 12.76
C THR A 68 1.58 9.42 11.78
N ILE A 69 0.61 8.51 12.01
CA ILE A 69 0.33 7.37 11.12
C ILE A 69 0.08 7.82 9.69
N TRP A 70 -0.75 8.85 9.50
CA TRP A 70 -1.13 9.32 8.17
C TRP A 70 0.08 9.71 7.31
N LYS A 71 1.06 10.42 7.88
CA LYS A 71 2.30 10.79 7.16
C LYS A 71 3.14 9.58 6.76
N MET A 72 3.17 8.54 7.60
CA MET A 72 3.87 7.28 7.28
C MET A 72 3.13 6.51 6.17
N ALA A 73 1.80 6.47 6.24
CA ALA A 73 0.94 5.87 5.23
C ALA A 73 1.10 6.57 3.86
N VAL A 74 1.13 7.90 3.85
CA VAL A 74 1.38 8.69 2.63
C VAL A 74 2.76 8.39 2.05
N LEU A 75 3.80 8.29 2.89
CA LEU A 75 5.14 7.94 2.42
C LEU A 75 5.17 6.57 1.73
N PHE A 76 4.56 5.55 2.35
CA PHE A 76 4.47 4.22 1.77
C PHE A 76 3.71 4.26 0.44
N GLU A 77 2.55 4.92 0.42
CA GLU A 77 1.70 5.00 -0.78
C GLU A 77 2.42 5.69 -1.95
N VAL A 78 3.09 6.82 -1.70
CA VAL A 78 3.83 7.54 -2.74
C VAL A 78 4.96 6.67 -3.31
N LEU A 79 5.70 5.97 -2.44
CA LEU A 79 6.76 5.06 -2.87
C LEU A 79 6.20 3.85 -3.64
N TYR A 80 5.03 3.34 -3.23
CA TYR A 80 4.37 2.22 -3.89
C TYR A 80 3.89 2.57 -5.29
N LEU A 81 3.18 3.69 -5.44
CA LEU A 81 2.72 4.16 -6.75
C LEU A 81 3.90 4.48 -7.68
N LEU A 82 4.98 5.05 -7.14
CA LEU A 82 6.19 5.32 -7.91
C LEU A 82 6.85 4.01 -8.35
N MET A 83 6.90 2.98 -7.50
CA MET A 83 7.42 1.66 -7.86
C MET A 83 6.57 0.98 -8.94
N LEU A 84 5.24 1.08 -8.88
CA LEU A 84 4.35 0.57 -9.94
C LEU A 84 4.58 1.29 -11.29
N LEU A 85 4.80 2.60 -11.26
CA LEU A 85 5.12 3.35 -12.48
C LEU A 85 6.47 2.90 -13.06
N LEU A 86 7.48 2.71 -12.19
CA LEU A 86 8.80 2.24 -12.60
C LEU A 86 8.81 0.79 -13.11
N SER A 87 7.90 -0.07 -12.65
CA SER A 87 7.75 -1.43 -13.19
C SER A 87 7.08 -1.49 -14.56
N GLY A 88 6.72 -0.33 -15.15
CA GLY A 88 6.05 -0.25 -16.44
C GLY A 88 4.53 -0.48 -16.35
N THR A 89 3.98 -0.53 -15.13
CA THR A 89 2.54 -0.69 -14.89
C THR A 89 1.84 0.64 -15.14
N ASN A 90 1.48 0.93 -16.40
CA ASN A 90 0.80 2.18 -16.75
C ASN A 90 -0.72 2.05 -16.53
N PRO A 91 -1.33 2.84 -15.61
CA PRO A 91 -2.77 2.78 -15.36
C PRO A 91 -3.60 3.41 -16.50
N PHE A 92 -3.03 4.34 -17.26
CA PHE A 92 -3.76 5.03 -18.33
C PHE A 92 -3.84 4.23 -19.63
N ALA A 93 -3.02 3.18 -19.77
CA ALA A 93 -3.01 2.32 -20.95
C ALA A 93 -4.39 1.70 -21.23
N TYR A 94 -5.17 1.42 -20.18
CA TYR A 94 -6.52 0.86 -20.32
C TYR A 94 -7.49 1.78 -21.09
N PHE A 95 -7.34 3.10 -20.99
CA PHE A 95 -8.20 4.05 -21.68
C PHE A 95 -7.85 4.22 -23.16
N ALA A 96 -6.65 3.78 -23.56
CA ALA A 96 -6.22 3.76 -24.96
C ALA A 96 -6.49 2.39 -25.61
N GLU A 97 -6.23 1.30 -24.87
CA GLU A 97 -6.41 -0.07 -25.32
C GLU A 97 -7.07 -0.90 -24.22
N THR A 98 -8.32 -1.32 -24.45
CA THR A 98 -9.07 -2.10 -23.47
C THR A 98 -8.64 -3.57 -23.53
N SER A 99 -7.77 -3.97 -22.61
CA SER A 99 -7.36 -5.37 -22.40
C SER A 99 -7.42 -5.74 -20.92
N ASP A 100 -7.56 -7.03 -20.61
CA ASP A 100 -7.62 -7.54 -19.23
C ASP A 100 -6.32 -7.26 -18.45
N VAL A 101 -5.18 -7.22 -19.15
CA VAL A 101 -3.88 -6.87 -18.58
C VAL A 101 -3.86 -5.39 -18.18
N HIS A 102 -4.35 -4.50 -19.04
CA HIS A 102 -4.43 -3.08 -18.72
C HIS A 102 -5.48 -2.78 -17.64
N LEU A 103 -6.58 -3.54 -17.60
CA LEU A 103 -7.56 -3.45 -16.52
C LEU A 103 -6.95 -3.87 -15.17
N THR A 104 -6.19 -4.97 -15.17
CA THR A 104 -5.46 -5.44 -13.97
C THR A 104 -4.49 -4.37 -13.48
N ASN A 105 -3.73 -3.75 -14.40
CA ASN A 105 -2.84 -2.65 -14.08
C ASN A 105 -3.59 -1.48 -13.42
N LEU A 106 -4.70 -1.03 -14.00
CA LEU A 106 -5.53 0.03 -13.42
C LEU A 106 -6.04 -0.36 -12.02
N LEU A 107 -6.51 -1.59 -11.84
CA LEU A 107 -7.03 -2.08 -10.57
C LEU A 107 -5.97 -2.14 -9.47
N LEU A 108 -4.70 -2.40 -9.79
CA LEU A 108 -3.62 -2.32 -8.80
C LEU A 108 -3.51 -0.91 -8.19
N TYR A 109 -3.62 0.14 -9.00
CA TYR A 109 -3.61 1.53 -8.50
C TYR A 109 -4.86 1.84 -7.67
N VAL A 110 -6.04 1.44 -8.16
CA VAL A 110 -7.30 1.64 -7.44
C VAL A 110 -7.29 0.92 -6.09
N ASN A 111 -6.76 -0.30 -6.04
CA ASN A 111 -6.61 -1.08 -4.81
C ASN A 111 -5.66 -0.41 -3.82
N SER A 112 -4.51 0.08 -4.29
CA SER A 112 -3.55 0.79 -3.44
C SER A 112 -4.18 2.02 -2.79
N ILE A 113 -4.86 2.85 -3.58
CA ILE A 113 -5.60 4.02 -3.08
C ILE A 113 -6.69 3.59 -2.09
N GLY A 114 -7.41 2.50 -2.37
CA GLY A 114 -8.41 1.93 -1.47
C GLY A 114 -7.83 1.52 -0.11
N ILE A 115 -6.67 0.86 -0.10
CA ILE A 115 -5.96 0.45 1.12
C ILE A 115 -5.48 1.67 1.90
N PHE A 116 -4.91 2.65 1.22
CA PHE A 116 -4.49 3.91 1.83
C PHE A 116 -5.67 4.59 2.54
N LEU A 117 -6.82 4.73 1.86
CA LEU A 117 -8.03 5.30 2.44
C LEU A 117 -8.53 4.48 3.64
N LEU A 118 -8.52 3.15 3.55
CA LEU A 118 -8.91 2.26 4.64
C LEU A 118 -8.05 2.50 5.88
N ILE A 119 -6.73 2.58 5.73
CA ILE A 119 -5.82 2.83 6.85
C ILE A 119 -6.05 4.22 7.45
N CYS A 120 -6.26 5.24 6.63
CA CYS A 120 -6.60 6.58 7.10
C CYS A 120 -7.90 6.57 7.91
N LEU A 121 -8.92 5.87 7.43
CA LEU A 121 -10.22 5.77 8.09
C LEU A 121 -10.10 5.03 9.44
N PHE A 122 -9.33 3.94 9.51
CA PHE A 122 -9.04 3.26 10.77
C PHE A 122 -8.29 4.15 11.77
N ASP A 123 -7.28 4.91 11.34
CA ASP A 123 -6.55 5.84 12.21
C ASP A 123 -7.47 6.94 12.76
N LEU A 124 -8.35 7.50 11.91
CA LEU A 124 -9.34 8.49 12.32
C LEU A 124 -10.34 7.94 13.35
N ILE A 125 -10.89 6.75 13.10
CA ILE A 125 -11.85 6.11 14.02
C ILE A 125 -11.16 5.78 15.35
N TYR A 126 -9.98 5.18 15.30
CA TYR A 126 -9.22 4.80 16.49
C TYR A 126 -8.87 6.01 17.36
N SER A 127 -8.40 7.09 16.72
CA SER A 127 -8.12 8.36 17.40
C SER A 127 -9.37 8.95 18.07
N LYS A 128 -10.52 8.90 17.38
CA LYS A 128 -11.80 9.40 17.91
C LYS A 128 -12.30 8.59 19.11
N ILE A 129 -12.20 7.26 19.06
CA ILE A 129 -12.62 6.38 20.17
C ILE A 129 -11.78 6.65 21.42
N ILE A 130 -10.45 6.71 21.29
CA ILE A 130 -9.56 6.97 22.44
C ILE A 130 -9.82 8.35 23.05
N ARG A 131 -9.97 9.37 22.19
CA ARG A 131 -10.24 10.74 22.66
C ARG A 131 -11.56 10.84 23.43
N THR A 132 -12.55 10.04 23.04
CA THR A 132 -13.86 9.99 23.72
C THR A 132 -13.74 9.31 25.09
N LYS A 133 -12.89 8.29 25.22
CA LYS A 133 -12.65 7.58 26.48
C LYS A 133 -11.90 8.40 27.54
N ILE A 134 -11.07 9.35 27.14
CA ILE A 134 -10.30 10.23 28.06
C ILE A 134 -11.15 11.38 28.60
N LYS A 135 -12.27 11.70 27.95
CA LYS A 135 -13.12 12.84 28.30
C LYS A 135 -14.28 12.49 29.25
N ASN A 136 -14.47 11.21 29.55
CA ASN A 136 -15.41 10.66 30.53
C ASN A 136 -14.65 10.19 31.77
#